data_AF-A0A377JS11-F1
#
_entry.id   AF-A0A377JS11-F1
#
_cell.length_a   1.000
_cell.length_b   1.000
_cell.length_c   1.000
_cell.angle_alpha   90.00
_cell.angle_beta   90.00
_cell.angle_gamma   90.00
#
_symmetry.space_group_name_H-M   'P 1'
#
loop_
_entity.id
_entity.type
_entity.pdbx_description
1 polymer ?
#
loop_
_entity_poly.entity_id
_entity_poly.type
_entity_poly.pdbx_seq_one_letter_code
_entity_poly.pdbx_strand_id
1 'polypeptide(L)'
;MGIFIKLCKISATKAGTKILVALAFMAFANTAFADSESLQKLFNEYNVSKDKQEYINKECNKEVLKDNFKDLSKIEQIYKFEVARIDCEVNNLGEVLGSTQGILASLNYGYDEYDKLLNKYYKLYRAEVKKQNKTTPTGAFSHEPNIQSIKNGQDTLLEEQRAWLKLRDSYEAYIKAHHAHIYDINGGGTIYSIYTSNARLGFLKMRVNELFSRYLMMITDGGVEFDSIFGSNVDGDI
;
A
#
# COMPACT_ATOMS: atom_id res chain seq x y z
N MET A 1 -25.99 18.12 -18.98
CA MET A 1 -26.37 16.81 -18.39
C MET A 1 -26.55 15.68 -19.43
N GLY A 2 -25.99 15.76 -20.65
CA GLY A 2 -26.29 14.81 -21.74
C GLY A 2 -25.11 14.06 -22.37
N ILE A 3 -23.86 14.33 -21.96
CA ILE A 3 -22.67 13.71 -22.57
C ILE A 3 -22.19 12.49 -21.77
N PHE A 4 -22.44 12.44 -20.46
CA PHE A 4 -22.04 11.31 -19.60
C PHE A 4 -22.90 10.03 -19.79
N ILE A 5 -24.14 10.15 -20.27
CA ILE A 5 -25.06 9.01 -20.39
C ILE A 5 -24.77 8.15 -21.65
N LYS A 6 -24.16 8.74 -22.69
CA LYS A 6 -23.87 8.01 -23.94
C LYS A 6 -22.65 7.08 -23.87
N LEU A 7 -21.71 7.31 -22.94
CA LEU A 7 -20.54 6.45 -22.74
C LEU A 7 -20.87 5.11 -22.04
N CYS A 8 -21.99 5.03 -21.30
CA CYS A 8 -22.39 3.81 -20.60
C CYS A 8 -23.14 2.79 -21.46
N LYS A 9 -23.47 3.10 -22.73
CA LYS A 9 -24.26 2.19 -23.59
C LYS A 9 -23.43 1.38 -24.60
N ILE A 10 -22.12 1.61 -24.72
CA ILE A 10 -21.26 0.88 -25.65
C ILE A 10 -20.18 0.14 -24.85
N SER A 11 -20.54 -0.99 -24.24
CA SER A 11 -19.62 -2.09 -23.87
C SER A 11 -20.30 -3.11 -22.95
N ALA A 12 -21.44 -3.66 -23.39
CA ALA A 12 -22.00 -4.88 -22.81
C ALA A 12 -21.26 -6.12 -23.33
N THR A 13 -19.94 -6.17 -23.12
CA THR A 13 -19.13 -7.39 -23.26
C THR A 13 -18.32 -7.56 -21.98
N LYS A 14 -18.25 -8.79 -21.44
CA LYS A 14 -17.52 -9.11 -20.19
C LYS A 14 -16.07 -8.57 -20.16
N ALA A 15 -15.45 -8.37 -21.32
CA ALA A 15 -14.13 -7.74 -21.46
C ALA A 15 -14.16 -6.21 -21.26
N GLY A 16 -15.19 -5.52 -21.76
CA GLY A 16 -15.37 -4.08 -21.62
C GLY A 16 -15.57 -3.64 -20.18
N THR A 17 -16.28 -4.43 -19.36
CA THR A 17 -16.47 -4.14 -17.93
C THR A 17 -15.15 -4.25 -17.16
N LYS A 18 -14.28 -5.22 -17.47
CA LYS A 18 -12.95 -5.33 -16.84
C LYS A 18 -12.04 -4.16 -17.20
N ILE A 19 -12.10 -3.70 -18.46
CA ILE A 19 -11.31 -2.57 -18.96
C ILE A 19 -11.80 -1.24 -18.37
N LEU A 20 -13.11 -1.02 -18.28
CA LEU A 20 -13.71 0.17 -17.66
C LEU A 20 -13.46 0.23 -16.16
N VAL A 21 -13.51 -0.91 -15.45
CA VAL A 21 -13.12 -0.98 -14.04
C VAL A 21 -11.64 -0.66 -13.88
N ALA A 22 -10.75 -1.24 -14.69
CA ALA A 22 -9.32 -0.93 -14.66
C ALA A 22 -9.03 0.56 -14.99
N LEU A 23 -9.76 1.16 -15.93
CA LEU A 23 -9.66 2.58 -16.27
C LEU A 23 -10.20 3.50 -15.17
N ALA A 24 -11.31 3.14 -14.52
CA ALA A 24 -11.81 3.85 -13.35
C ALA A 24 -10.83 3.75 -12.17
N PHE A 25 -10.27 2.56 -11.91
CA PHE A 25 -9.21 2.37 -10.91
C PHE A 25 -7.95 3.17 -11.23
N MET A 26 -7.55 3.26 -12.50
CA MET A 26 -6.41 4.10 -12.92
C MET A 26 -6.70 5.59 -12.78
N ALA A 27 -7.93 6.04 -13.03
CA ALA A 27 -8.33 7.42 -12.80
C ALA A 27 -8.30 7.76 -11.30
N PHE A 28 -8.79 6.86 -10.43
CA PHE A 28 -8.73 7.03 -8.98
C PHE A 28 -7.29 6.92 -8.42
N ALA A 29 -6.42 6.08 -8.98
CA ALA A 29 -5.03 5.93 -8.54
C ALA A 29 -4.12 7.09 -9.01
N ASN A 30 -4.37 7.67 -10.19
CA ASN A 30 -3.55 8.78 -10.69
C ASN A 30 -3.93 10.14 -10.08
N THR A 31 -5.19 10.36 -9.66
CA THR A 31 -5.61 11.64 -9.06
C THR A 31 -5.44 11.70 -7.55
N ALA A 32 -5.32 10.57 -6.85
CA ALA A 32 -5.27 10.55 -5.38
C ALA A 32 -3.89 10.84 -4.77
N PHE A 33 -2.79 10.70 -5.53
CA PHE A 33 -1.44 10.81 -4.95
C PHE A 33 -0.68 12.09 -5.33
N ALA A 34 -0.97 12.74 -6.46
CA ALA A 34 -0.33 14.01 -6.81
C ALA A 34 -0.81 15.23 -6.03
N ASP A 35 -2.02 15.12 -5.47
CA ASP A 35 -2.63 16.11 -4.58
C ASP A 35 -3.22 15.38 -3.37
N SER A 36 -2.42 14.54 -2.73
CA SER A 36 -2.87 13.92 -1.48
C SER A 36 -3.06 15.04 -0.43
N GLU A 37 -4.17 15.00 0.30
CA GLU A 37 -4.50 15.98 1.35
C GLU A 37 -3.37 16.11 2.39
N SER A 38 -2.70 14.99 2.67
CA SER A 38 -1.52 14.86 3.53
C SER A 38 -0.30 15.60 2.98
N LEU A 39 -0.02 15.49 1.67
CA LEU A 39 1.10 16.22 1.05
C LEU A 39 0.85 17.73 1.06
N GLN A 40 -0.38 18.15 0.74
CA GLN A 40 -0.77 19.56 0.79
C GLN A 40 -0.73 20.12 2.21
N LYS A 41 -1.18 19.33 3.21
CA LYS A 41 -1.08 19.69 4.62
C LYS A 41 0.38 19.88 5.03
N LEU A 42 1.27 18.97 4.64
CA LEU A 42 2.70 19.05 4.93
C LEU A 42 3.34 20.30 4.29
N PHE A 43 3.01 20.59 3.03
CA PHE A 43 3.48 21.79 2.35
C PHE A 43 3.07 23.07 3.06
N ASN A 44 1.82 23.14 3.53
CA ASN A 44 1.32 24.29 4.29
C ASN A 44 1.99 24.40 5.66
N GLU A 45 2.16 23.29 6.38
CA GLU A 45 2.76 23.27 7.72
C GLU A 45 4.22 23.72 7.72
N TYR A 46 4.97 23.33 6.69
CA TYR A 46 6.40 23.66 6.54
C TYR A 46 6.68 24.86 5.63
N ASN A 47 5.65 25.56 5.16
CA ASN A 47 5.76 26.68 4.20
C ASN A 47 6.64 26.34 2.99
N VAL A 48 6.43 25.16 2.40
CA VAL A 48 7.20 24.70 1.24
C VAL A 48 6.87 25.58 0.04
N SER A 49 7.88 26.19 -0.58
CA SER A 49 7.70 27.10 -1.70
C SER A 49 7.21 26.38 -2.96
N LYS A 50 6.50 27.09 -3.84
CA LYS A 50 5.86 26.49 -5.03
C LYS A 50 6.85 25.81 -5.97
N ASP A 51 8.04 26.37 -6.13
CA ASP A 51 9.14 25.80 -6.93
C ASP A 51 9.59 24.44 -6.36
N LYS A 52 9.68 24.32 -5.04
CA LYS A 52 10.00 23.06 -4.37
C LYS A 52 8.88 22.02 -4.49
N GLN A 53 7.62 22.46 -4.41
CA GLN A 53 6.46 21.58 -4.65
C GLN A 53 6.44 21.06 -6.10
N GLU A 54 6.68 21.95 -7.07
CA GLU A 54 6.75 21.61 -8.48
C GLU A 54 7.91 20.65 -8.79
N TYR A 55 9.07 20.85 -8.16
CA TYR A 55 10.20 19.93 -8.22
C TYR A 55 9.81 18.51 -7.77
N ILE A 56 9.25 18.37 -6.56
CA ILE A 56 8.81 17.06 -6.03
C ILE A 56 7.80 16.41 -6.98
N ASN A 57 6.81 17.18 -7.45
CA ASN A 57 5.79 16.68 -8.36
C ASN A 57 6.37 16.20 -9.68
N LYS A 58 7.39 16.89 -10.21
CA LYS A 58 8.07 16.51 -11.45
C LYS A 58 8.86 15.22 -11.28
N GLU A 59 9.68 15.13 -10.24
CA GLU A 59 10.55 13.97 -9.99
C GLU A 59 9.72 12.71 -9.68
N CYS A 60 8.60 12.85 -8.98
CA CYS A 60 7.78 11.73 -8.55
C CYS A 60 6.56 11.44 -9.45
N ASN A 61 6.50 12.02 -10.65
CA ASN A 61 5.40 11.76 -11.58
C ASN A 61 5.53 10.38 -12.24
N LYS A 62 4.38 9.82 -12.60
CA LYS A 62 4.22 8.56 -13.31
C LYS A 62 5.06 8.45 -14.56
N GLU A 63 5.25 9.53 -15.31
CA GLU A 63 6.03 9.49 -16.54
C GLU A 63 7.51 9.21 -16.29
N VAL A 64 8.05 9.72 -15.19
CA VAL A 64 9.42 9.46 -14.76
C VAL A 64 9.57 8.01 -14.27
N LEU A 65 8.51 7.45 -13.66
CA LEU A 65 8.53 6.11 -13.07
C LEU A 65 8.06 4.98 -14.02
N LYS A 66 7.54 5.31 -15.21
CA LYS A 66 6.83 4.37 -16.12
C LYS A 66 7.72 3.24 -16.64
N ASP A 67 8.98 3.54 -16.96
CA ASP A 67 9.85 2.59 -17.65
C ASP A 67 10.28 1.42 -16.75
N ASN A 68 10.24 1.62 -15.42
CA ASN A 68 10.68 0.62 -14.45
C ASN A 68 9.73 -0.59 -14.33
N PHE A 69 8.50 -0.50 -14.85
CA PHE A 69 7.43 -1.47 -14.58
C PHE A 69 6.69 -1.97 -15.82
N LYS A 70 7.15 -1.62 -17.02
CA LYS A 70 6.43 -1.85 -18.28
C LYS A 70 6.04 -3.31 -18.55
N ASP A 71 6.83 -4.26 -18.06
CA ASP A 71 6.66 -5.70 -18.30
C ASP A 71 5.71 -6.38 -17.30
N LEU A 72 5.24 -5.66 -16.28
CA LEU A 72 4.33 -6.18 -15.25
C LEU A 72 2.87 -6.15 -15.70
N SER A 73 1.99 -6.91 -15.04
CA SER A 73 0.55 -6.78 -15.25
C SER A 73 0.07 -5.38 -14.86
N LYS A 74 -1.05 -4.91 -15.41
CA LYS A 74 -1.59 -3.57 -15.11
C LYS A 74 -1.78 -3.31 -13.62
N ILE A 75 -2.17 -4.34 -12.85
CA ILE A 75 -2.42 -4.20 -11.42
C ILE A 75 -1.12 -4.11 -10.62
N GLU A 76 -0.10 -4.84 -11.03
CA GLU A 76 1.26 -4.74 -10.48
C GLU A 76 1.90 -3.40 -10.83
N GLN A 77 1.73 -2.92 -12.06
CA GLN A 77 2.18 -1.58 -12.46
C GLN A 77 1.57 -0.49 -11.58
N ILE A 78 0.26 -0.59 -11.30
CA ILE A 78 -0.42 0.36 -10.39
C ILE A 78 0.22 0.30 -9.01
N TYR A 79 0.38 -0.90 -8.44
CA TYR A 79 0.96 -1.07 -7.12
C TYR A 79 2.40 -0.52 -7.03
N LYS A 80 3.26 -0.93 -7.97
CA LYS A 80 4.65 -0.49 -8.02
C LYS A 80 4.77 1.01 -8.22
N PHE A 81 3.89 1.60 -9.02
CA PHE A 81 3.82 3.05 -9.17
C PHE A 81 3.42 3.73 -7.86
N GLU A 82 2.39 3.26 -7.16
CA GLU A 82 1.93 3.87 -5.90
C GLU A 82 3.03 3.82 -4.82
N VAL A 83 3.68 2.67 -4.66
CA VAL A 83 4.81 2.49 -3.73
C VAL A 83 6.01 3.36 -4.12
N ALA A 84 6.42 3.32 -5.40
CA ALA A 84 7.57 4.10 -5.87
C ALA A 84 7.33 5.61 -5.77
N ARG A 85 6.09 6.05 -5.99
CA ARG A 85 5.71 7.46 -5.84
C ARG A 85 5.82 7.92 -4.39
N ILE A 86 5.24 7.18 -3.44
CA ILE A 86 5.34 7.55 -2.01
C ILE A 86 6.80 7.57 -1.58
N ASP A 87 7.59 6.58 -1.98
CA ASP A 87 9.01 6.51 -1.62
C ASP A 87 9.82 7.66 -2.24
N CYS A 88 9.53 8.03 -3.49
CA CYS A 88 10.10 9.21 -4.12
C CYS A 88 9.74 10.50 -3.37
N GLU A 89 8.47 10.67 -3.02
CA GLU A 89 7.99 11.85 -2.30
C GLU A 89 8.63 11.95 -0.92
N VAL A 90 8.71 10.84 -0.16
CA VAL A 90 9.37 10.79 1.14
C VAL A 90 10.84 11.21 1.05
N ASN A 91 11.56 10.70 0.05
CA ASN A 91 12.98 11.05 -0.13
C ASN A 91 13.14 12.54 -0.47
N ASN A 92 12.42 13.04 -1.48
CA ASN A 92 12.53 14.43 -1.90
C ASN A 92 12.02 15.41 -0.84
N LEU A 93 10.96 15.08 -0.10
CA LEU A 93 10.50 15.88 1.04
C LEU A 93 11.56 15.95 2.15
N GLY A 94 12.23 14.84 2.45
CA GLY A 94 13.31 14.81 3.44
C GLY A 94 14.44 15.78 3.09
N GLU A 95 14.81 15.83 1.80
CA GLU A 95 15.82 16.77 1.29
C GLU A 95 15.32 18.22 1.28
N VAL A 96 14.12 18.46 0.74
CA VAL A 96 13.53 19.79 0.57
C VAL A 96 13.30 20.51 1.90
N LEU A 97 12.93 19.76 2.95
CA LEU A 97 12.69 20.26 4.29
C LEU A 97 13.99 20.45 5.10
N GLY A 98 15.10 19.82 4.69
CA GLY A 98 16.47 20.17 5.07
C GLY A 98 16.82 20.13 6.57
N SER A 99 16.02 19.46 7.40
CA SER A 99 16.19 19.40 8.85
C SER A 99 15.76 18.05 9.40
N THR A 100 16.22 17.68 10.60
CA THR A 100 15.76 16.43 11.22
C THR A 100 14.25 16.41 11.44
N GLN A 101 13.65 17.54 11.83
CA GLN A 101 12.19 17.65 11.96
C GLN A 101 11.51 17.49 10.60
N GLY A 102 12.10 18.04 9.53
CA GLY A 102 11.66 17.83 8.16
C GLY A 102 11.70 16.36 7.72
N ILE A 103 12.80 15.66 8.02
CA ILE A 103 12.94 14.22 7.75
C ILE A 103 11.87 13.42 8.51
N LEU A 104 11.66 13.72 9.80
CA LEU A 104 10.63 13.05 10.60
C LEU A 104 9.22 13.31 10.06
N ALA A 105 8.94 14.53 9.61
CA ALA A 105 7.67 14.90 9.01
C ALA A 105 7.45 14.18 7.67
N SER A 106 8.50 14.05 6.85
CA SER A 106 8.48 13.26 5.63
C SER A 106 8.20 11.77 5.91
N LEU A 107 8.83 11.19 6.94
CA LEU A 107 8.59 9.81 7.35
C LEU A 107 7.16 9.60 7.87
N ASN A 108 6.61 10.58 8.60
CA ASN A 108 5.22 10.55 9.04
C ASN A 108 4.24 10.66 7.85
N TYR A 109 4.55 11.53 6.87
CA TYR A 109 3.81 11.59 5.61
C TYR A 109 3.79 10.22 4.92
N GLY A 110 4.96 9.58 4.76
CA GLY A 110 5.07 8.25 4.20
C GLY A 110 4.22 7.23 4.98
N TYR A 111 4.29 7.25 6.31
CA TYR A 111 3.49 6.38 7.16
C TYR A 111 1.98 6.53 6.89
N ASP A 112 1.49 7.77 6.82
CA ASP A 112 0.07 8.06 6.55
C ASP A 112 -0.35 7.57 5.15
N GLU A 113 0.48 7.75 4.12
CA GLU A 113 0.19 7.24 2.77
C GLU A 113 0.20 5.71 2.70
N TYR A 114 1.14 5.06 3.36
CA TYR A 114 1.17 3.60 3.42
C TYR A 114 -0.02 3.03 4.21
N ASP A 115 -0.56 3.73 5.22
CA ASP A 115 -1.77 3.28 5.93
C ASP A 115 -3.00 3.35 5.01
N LYS A 116 -3.07 4.35 4.12
CA LYS A 116 -4.09 4.41 3.05
C LYS A 116 -3.95 3.22 2.10
N LEU A 117 -2.72 2.87 1.68
CA LEU A 117 -2.48 1.69 0.84
C LEU A 117 -2.84 0.39 1.55
N LEU A 118 -2.51 0.25 2.83
CA LEU A 118 -2.89 -0.90 3.65
C LEU A 118 -4.41 -1.08 3.64
N ASN A 119 -5.15 0.00 3.91
CA ASN A 119 -6.61 -0.02 3.91
C ASN A 119 -7.19 -0.33 2.52
N LYS A 120 -6.59 0.20 1.46
CA LYS A 120 -6.98 -0.08 0.07
C LYS A 120 -6.81 -1.57 -0.25
N TYR A 121 -5.63 -2.13 -0.04
CA TYR A 121 -5.35 -3.52 -0.41
C TYR A 121 -6.04 -4.53 0.49
N TYR A 122 -6.25 -4.23 1.77
CA TYR A 122 -7.12 -5.02 2.64
C TYR A 122 -8.56 -5.09 2.09
N LYS A 123 -9.13 -3.95 1.67
CA LYS A 123 -10.50 -3.91 1.10
C LYS A 123 -10.59 -4.69 -0.21
N LEU A 124 -9.58 -4.57 -1.08
CA LEU A 124 -9.51 -5.31 -2.33
C LEU A 124 -9.41 -6.82 -2.10
N TYR A 125 -8.44 -7.26 -1.28
CA TYR A 125 -8.27 -8.67 -0.93
C TYR A 125 -9.55 -9.26 -0.31
N ARG A 126 -10.13 -8.57 0.66
CA ARG A 126 -11.38 -8.99 1.31
C ARG A 126 -12.54 -9.11 0.32
N ALA A 127 -12.61 -8.24 -0.68
CA ALA A 127 -13.64 -8.31 -1.71
C ALA A 127 -13.50 -9.56 -2.58
N GLU A 128 -12.28 -9.98 -2.92
CA GLU A 128 -12.05 -11.22 -3.67
C GLU A 128 -12.35 -12.47 -2.85
N VAL A 129 -11.95 -12.51 -1.57
CA VAL A 129 -12.35 -13.58 -0.64
C VAL A 129 -13.88 -13.72 -0.57
N LYS A 130 -14.61 -12.59 -0.53
CA LYS A 130 -16.07 -12.60 -0.55
C LYS A 130 -16.66 -13.15 -1.85
N LYS A 131 -16.03 -12.90 -3.00
CA LYS A 131 -16.50 -13.40 -4.30
C LYS A 131 -16.33 -14.89 -4.41
N GLN A 132 -15.16 -15.43 -4.04
CA GLN A 132 -14.90 -16.87 -4.06
C GLN A 132 -15.90 -17.61 -3.15
N ASN A 133 -16.22 -17.07 -1.97
CA ASN A 133 -17.23 -17.65 -1.08
C ASN A 133 -18.66 -17.67 -1.66
N LYS A 134 -18.97 -16.89 -2.70
CA LYS A 134 -20.29 -16.85 -3.35
C LYS A 134 -20.37 -17.70 -4.63
N THR A 135 -19.25 -17.96 -5.29
CA THR A 135 -19.20 -18.68 -6.58
C THR A 135 -19.12 -20.19 -6.44
N THR A 136 -18.87 -20.74 -5.25
CA THR A 136 -18.97 -22.17 -4.99
C THR A 136 -20.44 -22.55 -4.81
N PRO A 137 -21.08 -23.27 -5.75
CA PRO A 137 -22.46 -23.70 -5.56
C PRO A 137 -22.49 -24.79 -4.50
N THR A 138 -23.22 -24.56 -3.41
CA THR A 138 -23.77 -25.65 -2.60
C THR A 138 -24.80 -26.39 -3.46
N GLY A 139 -24.39 -27.47 -4.11
CA GLY A 139 -25.28 -28.26 -4.95
C GLY A 139 -24.63 -29.51 -5.55
N ALA A 140 -24.96 -30.65 -4.93
CA ALA A 140 -24.92 -32.02 -5.43
C ALA A 140 -23.55 -32.63 -5.82
N PHE A 141 -23.15 -33.64 -5.04
CA PHE A 141 -22.07 -34.60 -5.34
C PHE A 141 -20.62 -34.08 -5.25
N SER A 142 -20.15 -33.84 -4.03
CA SER A 142 -18.78 -34.21 -3.63
C SER A 142 -18.73 -34.23 -2.10
N HIS A 143 -17.89 -35.11 -1.53
CA HIS A 143 -17.73 -35.23 -0.08
C HIS A 143 -17.40 -33.85 0.51
N GLU A 144 -18.33 -33.30 1.30
CA GLU A 144 -18.33 -31.92 1.77
C GLU A 144 -17.11 -31.59 2.64
N PRO A 145 -16.37 -30.51 2.35
CA PRO A 145 -15.74 -29.71 3.39
C PRO A 145 -16.84 -28.90 4.08
N ASN A 146 -17.00 -29.14 5.37
CA ASN A 146 -17.98 -28.53 6.29
C ASN A 146 -18.23 -27.02 6.02
N ILE A 147 -19.49 -26.66 5.80
CA ILE A 147 -20.03 -25.30 5.56
C ILE A 147 -19.57 -24.27 6.64
N GLN A 148 -19.11 -24.71 7.81
CA GLN A 148 -18.48 -23.85 8.82
C GLN A 148 -17.17 -23.19 8.37
N SER A 149 -16.31 -23.84 7.58
CA SER A 149 -15.01 -23.26 7.19
C SER A 149 -15.13 -22.02 6.29
N ILE A 150 -16.26 -21.90 5.56
CA ILE A 150 -16.48 -20.90 4.51
C ILE A 150 -17.02 -19.57 5.07
N LYS A 151 -17.82 -19.61 6.14
CA LYS A 151 -18.13 -18.40 6.94
C LYS A 151 -16.90 -17.95 7.74
N ASN A 152 -16.12 -18.91 8.23
CA ASN A 152 -14.91 -18.63 9.01
C ASN A 152 -13.88 -17.82 8.21
N GLY A 153 -13.64 -18.07 6.92
CA GLY A 153 -12.57 -17.36 6.18
C GLY A 153 -12.66 -15.82 6.16
N GLN A 154 -13.87 -15.23 6.19
CA GLN A 154 -14.03 -13.77 6.30
C GLN A 154 -13.82 -13.25 7.71
N ASP A 155 -14.29 -14.01 8.69
CA ASP A 155 -14.11 -13.71 10.11
C ASP A 155 -12.63 -13.86 10.47
N THR A 156 -11.96 -14.87 9.93
CA THR A 156 -10.51 -15.12 10.06
C THR A 156 -9.69 -13.99 9.44
N LEU A 157 -10.01 -13.49 8.24
CA LEU A 157 -9.27 -12.35 7.67
C LEU A 157 -9.45 -11.07 8.51
N LEU A 158 -10.66 -10.84 9.04
CA LEU A 158 -10.91 -9.70 9.92
C LEU A 158 -10.18 -9.85 11.26
N GLU A 159 -10.16 -11.05 11.82
CA GLU A 159 -9.44 -11.38 13.05
C GLU A 159 -7.93 -11.26 12.87
N GLU A 160 -7.38 -11.77 11.76
CA GLU A 160 -5.97 -11.61 11.38
C GLU A 160 -5.61 -10.13 11.29
N GLN A 161 -6.42 -9.32 10.60
CA GLN A 161 -6.18 -7.88 10.50
C GLN A 161 -6.25 -7.17 11.86
N ARG A 162 -7.20 -7.55 12.73
CA ARG A 162 -7.29 -7.03 14.11
C ARG A 162 -6.08 -7.43 14.95
N ALA A 163 -5.62 -8.67 14.83
CA ALA A 163 -4.43 -9.15 15.52
C ALA A 163 -3.18 -8.43 15.03
N TRP A 164 -3.06 -8.23 13.70
CA TRP A 164 -1.96 -7.46 13.12
C TRP A 164 -1.95 -6.00 13.60
N LEU A 165 -3.11 -5.34 13.71
CA LEU A 165 -3.19 -3.99 14.26
C LEU A 165 -2.71 -3.94 15.73
N LYS A 166 -3.09 -4.93 16.55
CA LYS A 166 -2.57 -5.03 17.94
C LYS A 166 -1.06 -5.27 17.96
N LEU A 167 -0.55 -6.09 17.05
CA LEU A 167 0.89 -6.34 16.91
C LEU A 167 1.62 -5.06 16.51
N ARG A 168 1.12 -4.30 15.53
CA ARG A 168 1.64 -3.00 15.12
C ARG A 168 1.69 -2.05 16.32
N ASP A 169 0.58 -1.86 17.02
CA ASP A 169 0.51 -0.92 18.13
C ASP A 169 1.47 -1.31 19.26
N SER A 170 1.63 -2.62 19.51
CA SER A 170 2.60 -3.14 20.48
C SER A 170 4.05 -2.95 20.02
N TYR A 171 4.33 -3.17 18.74
CA TYR A 171 5.64 -2.92 18.14
C TYR A 171 6.01 -1.44 18.21
N GLU A 172 5.07 -0.54 17.92
CA GLU A 172 5.24 0.91 18.03
C GLU A 172 5.50 1.37 19.48
N ALA A 173 4.81 0.76 20.45
CA ALA A 173 5.09 1.00 21.85
C ALA A 173 6.51 0.52 22.24
N TYR A 174 6.91 -0.67 21.78
CA TYR A 174 8.24 -1.22 22.02
C TYR A 174 9.35 -0.32 21.48
N ILE A 175 9.30 0.05 20.20
CA ILE A 175 10.35 0.89 19.59
C ILE A 175 10.42 2.27 20.24
N LYS A 176 9.29 2.82 20.71
CA LYS A 176 9.27 4.10 21.44
C LYS A 176 9.97 3.98 22.79
N ALA A 177 9.72 2.90 23.52
CA ALA A 177 10.41 2.62 24.78
C ALA A 177 11.90 2.35 24.55
N HIS A 178 12.24 1.58 23.51
CA HIS A 178 13.62 1.31 23.13
C HIS A 178 14.36 2.59 22.71
N HIS A 179 13.72 3.47 21.93
CA HIS A 179 14.23 4.79 21.58
C HIS A 179 14.57 5.60 22.84
N ALA A 180 13.64 5.70 23.79
CA ALA A 180 13.86 6.45 25.03
C ALA A 180 15.08 5.89 25.79
N HIS A 181 15.15 4.57 25.94
CA HIS A 181 16.27 3.90 26.61
C HIS A 181 17.63 4.18 25.93
N ILE A 182 17.69 4.05 24.61
CA ILE A 182 18.92 4.29 23.83
C ILE A 182 19.30 5.77 23.82
N TYR A 183 18.32 6.67 23.75
CA TYR A 183 18.52 8.11 23.83
C TYR A 183 19.12 8.51 25.19
N ASP A 184 18.59 7.96 26.28
CA ASP A 184 19.06 8.23 27.64
C ASP A 184 20.50 7.72 27.87
N ILE A 185 20.81 6.51 27.41
CA ILE A 185 22.16 5.92 27.58
C ILE A 185 23.23 6.66 26.76
N ASN A 186 22.88 7.11 25.55
CA ASN A 186 23.84 7.72 24.62
C ASN A 186 23.95 9.25 24.74
N GLY A 187 23.24 9.88 25.69
CA GLY A 187 23.28 11.34 25.87
C GLY A 187 22.54 12.12 24.77
N GLY A 188 21.59 11.48 24.11
CA GLY A 188 20.72 12.07 23.09
C GLY A 188 21.11 11.77 21.64
N GLY A 189 20.68 12.66 20.73
CA GLY A 189 20.91 12.54 19.29
C GLY A 189 19.63 12.30 18.50
N THR A 190 19.41 13.11 17.46
CA THR A 190 18.18 13.06 16.67
C THR A 190 18.12 11.89 15.68
N ILE A 191 19.25 11.20 15.49
CA ILE A 191 19.35 10.04 14.60
C ILE A 191 18.48 8.87 15.07
N TYR A 192 18.32 8.70 16.38
CA TYR A 192 17.49 7.65 16.96
C TYR A 192 16.00 7.85 16.66
N SER A 193 15.55 9.11 16.60
CA SER A 193 14.18 9.44 16.21
C SER A 193 13.93 9.07 14.74
N ILE A 194 14.91 9.29 13.87
CA ILE A 194 14.86 8.88 12.46
C ILE A 194 14.79 7.35 12.35
N TYR A 195 15.62 6.61 13.10
CA TYR A 195 15.58 5.15 13.13
C TYR A 195 14.22 4.61 13.60
N THR A 196 13.64 5.23 14.63
CA THR A 196 12.33 4.84 15.16
C THR A 196 11.24 5.05 14.11
N SER A 197 11.20 6.21 13.46
CA SER A 197 10.23 6.50 12.40
C SER A 197 10.41 5.59 11.18
N ASN A 198 11.64 5.27 10.79
CA ASN A 198 11.91 4.30 9.72
C ASN A 198 11.45 2.88 10.08
N ALA A 199 11.65 2.44 11.32
CA ALA A 199 11.18 1.13 11.78
C ALA A 199 9.65 1.03 11.73
N ARG A 200 8.92 2.09 12.15
CA ARG A 200 7.46 2.19 12.03
C ARG A 200 7.00 2.05 10.58
N LEU A 201 7.59 2.86 9.71
CA LEU A 201 7.27 2.86 8.28
C LEU A 201 7.58 1.50 7.64
N GLY A 202 8.73 0.90 7.94
CA GLY A 202 9.12 -0.41 7.43
C GLY A 202 8.15 -1.52 7.83
N PHE A 203 7.72 -1.54 9.10
CA PHE A 203 6.74 -2.52 9.58
C PHE A 203 5.40 -2.41 8.84
N LEU A 204 4.95 -1.18 8.56
CA LEU A 204 3.73 -0.93 7.80
C LEU A 204 3.88 -1.36 6.32
N LYS A 205 5.00 -1.04 5.69
CA LYS A 205 5.32 -1.43 4.30
C LYS A 205 5.25 -2.95 4.10
N MET A 206 5.74 -3.73 5.07
CA MET A 206 5.67 -5.19 5.02
C MET A 206 4.23 -5.70 4.89
N ARG A 207 3.30 -5.15 5.66
CA ARG A 207 1.88 -5.56 5.61
C ARG A 207 1.21 -5.11 4.31
N VAL A 208 1.55 -3.94 3.79
CA VAL A 208 1.05 -3.49 2.48
C VAL A 208 1.47 -4.45 1.37
N ASN A 209 2.76 -4.82 1.33
CA ASN A 209 3.28 -5.83 0.40
C ASN A 209 2.51 -7.14 0.52
N GLU A 210 2.36 -7.67 1.74
CA GLU A 210 1.66 -8.92 1.99
C GLU A 210 0.20 -8.88 1.50
N LEU A 211 -0.55 -7.82 1.83
CA LEU A 211 -1.95 -7.66 1.41
C LEU A 211 -2.09 -7.55 -0.11
N PHE A 212 -1.16 -6.83 -0.77
CA PHE A 212 -1.14 -6.76 -2.22
C PHE A 212 -0.86 -8.13 -2.85
N SER A 213 0.15 -8.86 -2.36
CA SER A 213 0.49 -10.20 -2.84
C SER A 213 -0.67 -11.17 -2.73
N ARG A 214 -1.32 -11.21 -1.56
CA ARG A 214 -2.51 -12.06 -1.36
C ARG A 214 -3.66 -11.65 -2.27
N TYR A 215 -3.86 -10.34 -2.49
CA TYR A 215 -4.85 -9.87 -3.47
C TYR A 215 -4.50 -10.31 -4.89
N LEU A 216 -3.24 -10.17 -5.32
CA LEU A 216 -2.76 -10.57 -6.63
C LEU A 216 -3.00 -12.07 -6.86
N MET A 217 -2.62 -12.92 -5.91
CA MET A 217 -2.86 -14.37 -5.94
C MET A 217 -4.34 -14.74 -6.12
N MET A 218 -5.27 -13.94 -5.59
CA MET A 218 -6.70 -14.23 -5.71
C MET A 218 -7.28 -13.85 -7.07
N ILE A 219 -6.64 -12.92 -7.78
CA ILE A 219 -7.11 -12.43 -9.10
C ILE A 219 -6.35 -13.05 -10.27
N THR A 220 -5.19 -13.66 -10.03
CA THR A 220 -4.45 -14.49 -10.99
C THR A 220 -4.75 -15.95 -10.68
N ASP A 221 -5.33 -16.72 -11.61
CA ASP A 221 -5.75 -18.14 -11.44
C ASP A 221 -4.58 -19.15 -11.20
N GLY A 222 -3.44 -18.72 -10.64
CA GLY A 222 -2.28 -19.56 -10.36
C GLY A 222 -1.44 -18.98 -9.24
N GLY A 223 -1.02 -19.85 -8.31
CA GLY A 223 -0.25 -19.50 -7.13
C GLY A 223 0.98 -18.65 -7.47
N VAL A 224 1.00 -17.43 -6.93
CA VAL A 224 2.24 -16.69 -6.83
C VAL A 224 3.03 -17.34 -5.69
N GLU A 225 4.15 -17.97 -6.00
CA GLU A 225 5.05 -18.51 -4.99
C GLU A 225 5.46 -17.40 -4.03
N PHE A 226 5.12 -17.59 -2.76
CA PHE A 226 5.34 -16.67 -1.64
C PHE A 226 6.81 -16.26 -1.52
N ASP A 227 7.72 -17.13 -1.97
CA ASP A 227 9.17 -16.99 -1.92
C ASP A 227 9.75 -15.98 -2.94
N SER A 228 8.99 -15.60 -3.98
CA SER A 228 9.48 -14.65 -5.00
C SER A 228 9.33 -13.18 -4.63
N ILE A 229 8.55 -12.87 -3.58
CA ILE A 229 8.15 -11.48 -3.24
C ILE A 229 8.93 -10.94 -2.05
N PHE A 230 9.31 -11.80 -1.11
CA PHE A 230 10.25 -11.45 -0.06
C PHE A 230 11.61 -11.92 -0.53
N GLY A 231 12.43 -11.01 -1.07
CA GLY A 231 13.80 -11.29 -1.46
C GLY A 231 14.67 -11.70 -0.26
N SER A 232 14.45 -12.90 0.24
CA SER A 232 15.41 -13.66 1.01
C SER A 232 15.99 -14.68 0.06
N ASN A 233 17.05 -14.30 -0.66
CA ASN A 233 18.11 -15.27 -0.90
C ASN A 233 18.68 -15.57 0.49
N VAL A 234 18.05 -16.49 1.21
CA VAL A 234 18.80 -17.31 2.14
C VAL A 234 19.55 -18.29 1.23
N ASP A 235 20.58 -17.77 0.56
CA ASP A 235 21.68 -18.62 0.14
C ASP A 235 22.23 -19.16 1.46
N GLY A 236 21.72 -20.32 1.81
CA GLY A 236 22.23 -21.12 2.90
C GLY A 236 23.65 -21.50 2.50
N ASP A 237 24.60 -20.82 3.09
CA ASP A 237 25.83 -21.48 3.49
C ASP A 237 25.81 -21.64 5.01
N ILE A 238 26.12 -22.88 5.37
CA ILE A 238 26.22 -23.50 6.68
C ILE A 238 27.08 -22.68 7.65
#